data_AF-A0A1Z3N828-F1
#
_entry.id   AF-A0A1Z3N828-F1
#
_cell.length_a   1.000
_cell.length_b   1.000
_cell.length_c   1.000
_cell.angle_alpha   90.00
_cell.angle_beta   90.00
_cell.angle_gamma   90.00
#
_symmetry.space_group_name_H-M   'P 1'
#
loop_
_entity.id
_entity.type
_entity.pdbx_description
1 polymer ?
#
loop_
_entity_poly.entity_id
_entity_poly.type
_entity_poly.pdbx_seq_one_letter_code
_entity_poly.pdbx_strand_id
1 'polypeptide(L)'
;MGDEAGSILKTLKAFNQILRRLFLPRFEVYTDGSVKHGRGSWAYVIVRRNRVLREASGACLRPTNNQMEFQAAIEALSSLPVKSRIDLYTDSRVLIETLKKVPEWKTLGWMKSRGQAIPQVSQLKELDRLLAVREVQWKWVKAHSGIKHNERCDLLCIQARSGS
;
A
#
# COMPACT_ATOMS: atom_id res chain seq x y z
N MET A 1 16.95 9.45 37.61
CA MET A 1 16.47 10.43 36.60
C MET A 1 16.21 9.83 35.21
N GLY A 2 16.93 8.82 34.73
CA GLY A 2 16.70 8.25 33.38
C GLY A 2 15.44 7.36 33.23
N ASP A 3 14.99 6.73 34.31
CA ASP A 3 13.92 5.72 34.28
C ASP A 3 12.50 6.32 34.19
N GLU A 4 12.29 7.46 34.84
CA GLU A 4 10.99 8.15 34.91
C GLU A 4 10.60 8.79 33.56
N ALA A 5 11.56 9.41 32.87
CA ALA A 5 11.35 9.96 31.53
C ALA A 5 11.02 8.88 30.49
N GLY A 6 11.65 7.70 30.59
CA GLY A 6 11.34 6.55 29.74
C GLY A 6 9.93 6.01 29.96
N SER A 7 9.49 5.94 31.22
CA SER A 7 8.14 5.52 31.61
C SER A 7 7.05 6.48 31.10
N ILE A 8 7.26 7.80 31.24
CA ILE A 8 6.35 8.82 30.72
C ILE A 8 6.23 8.73 29.20
N LEU A 9 7.35 8.60 28.48
CA LEU A 9 7.35 8.49 27.02
C LEU A 9 6.59 7.24 26.54
N LYS A 10 6.73 6.11 27.23
CA LYS A 10 6.01 4.86 26.92
C LYS A 10 4.50 5.03 27.12
N THR A 11 4.10 5.68 28.21
CA THR A 11 2.70 5.98 28.53
C THR A 11 2.07 6.90 27.48
N LEU A 12 2.76 7.98 27.11
CA LEU A 12 2.31 8.91 26.07
C LEU A 12 2.15 8.23 24.70
N LYS A 13 3.07 7.33 24.34
CA LYS A 13 2.96 6.53 23.10
C LYS A 13 1.75 5.62 23.12
N ALA A 14 1.52 4.91 24.23
CA ALA A 14 0.35 4.05 24.38
C ALA A 14 -0.96 4.84 24.31
N PHE A 15 -1.04 5.99 24.99
CA PHE A 15 -2.20 6.87 24.95
C PHE A 15 -2.48 7.40 23.54
N ASN A 16 -1.45 7.88 22.84
CA ASN A 16 -1.59 8.34 21.46
C ASN A 16 -2.06 7.20 20.53
N GLN A 17 -1.56 5.98 20.73
CA GLN A 17 -2.02 4.81 19.98
C GLN A 17 -3.49 4.48 20.25
N ILE A 18 -3.96 4.63 21.49
CA ILE A 18 -5.39 4.48 21.85
C ILE A 18 -6.23 5.55 21.15
N LEU A 19 -5.83 6.83 21.23
CA LEU A 19 -6.55 7.92 20.56
C LEU A 19 -6.63 7.67 19.05
N ARG A 20 -5.53 7.27 18.42
CA ARG A 20 -5.50 6.91 16.99
C ARG A 20 -6.46 5.78 16.67
N ARG A 21 -6.56 4.76 17.54
CA ARG A 21 -7.51 3.65 17.35
C ARG A 21 -8.96 4.07 17.44
N LEU A 22 -9.28 5.02 18.33
CA LEU A 22 -10.66 5.46 18.59
C LEU A 22 -11.16 6.50 17.58
N PHE A 23 -10.30 7.41 17.13
CA PHE A 23 -10.74 8.60 16.41
C PHE A 23 -10.37 8.65 14.92
N LEU A 24 -9.42 7.83 14.45
CA LEU A 24 -9.08 7.83 13.03
C LEU A 24 -10.06 6.98 12.21
N PRO A 25 -10.47 7.45 11.01
CA PRO A 25 -11.30 6.65 10.13
C PRO A 25 -10.53 5.38 9.69
N ARG A 26 -11.21 4.23 9.74
CA ARG A 26 -10.68 2.94 9.30
C ARG A 26 -11.24 2.55 7.94
N PHE A 27 -10.37 2.07 7.06
CA PHE A 27 -10.70 1.56 5.73
C PHE A 27 -10.07 0.19 5.52
N GLU A 28 -10.78 -0.66 4.79
CA GLU A 28 -10.23 -1.86 4.17
C GLU A 28 -9.96 -1.53 2.70
N VAL A 29 -8.78 -1.86 2.23
CA VAL A 29 -8.31 -1.52 0.89
C VAL A 29 -7.80 -2.77 0.24
N TYR A 30 -8.24 -3.06 -0.96
CA TYR A 30 -7.79 -4.18 -1.77
C TYR A 30 -7.11 -3.61 -3.01
N THR A 31 -5.97 -4.18 -3.40
CA THR A 31 -5.19 -3.71 -4.55
C THR A 31 -4.67 -4.89 -5.34
N ASP A 32 -4.68 -4.76 -6.66
CA ASP A 32 -4.06 -5.70 -7.60
C ASP A 32 -3.36 -4.95 -8.73
N GLY A 33 -2.28 -5.55 -9.25
CA GLY A 33 -1.53 -5.11 -10.41
C GLY A 33 -1.23 -6.29 -11.33
N SER A 34 -1.67 -6.20 -12.58
CA SER A 34 -1.59 -7.31 -13.54
C SER A 34 -0.93 -6.87 -14.85
N VAL A 35 -0.02 -7.69 -15.38
CA VAL A 35 0.56 -7.51 -16.72
C VAL A 35 0.32 -8.74 -17.57
N LYS A 36 -0.25 -8.55 -18.77
CA LYS A 36 -0.47 -9.62 -19.76
C LYS A 36 -0.24 -9.11 -21.18
N HIS A 37 0.54 -9.85 -21.96
CA HIS A 37 0.90 -9.51 -23.35
C HIS A 37 1.41 -8.07 -23.53
N GLY A 38 2.26 -7.60 -22.60
CA GLY A 38 2.86 -6.26 -22.67
C GLY A 38 1.91 -5.11 -22.36
N ARG A 39 0.66 -5.38 -21.95
CA ARG A 39 -0.24 -4.37 -21.38
C ARG A 39 -0.38 -4.63 -19.88
N GLY A 40 -0.24 -3.59 -19.07
CA GLY A 40 -0.46 -3.68 -17.63
C GLY A 40 -1.65 -2.87 -17.17
N SER A 41 -2.15 -3.22 -16.00
CA SER A 41 -3.26 -2.56 -15.34
C SER A 41 -3.07 -2.60 -13.84
N TRP A 42 -3.60 -1.59 -13.17
CA TRP A 42 -3.70 -1.54 -11.71
C TRP A 42 -5.18 -1.33 -11.33
N ALA A 43 -5.56 -1.81 -10.16
CA ALA A 43 -6.89 -1.58 -9.62
C ALA A 43 -6.87 -1.52 -8.10
N TYR A 44 -7.85 -0.82 -7.53
CA TYR A 44 -8.13 -0.88 -6.11
C TYR A 44 -9.63 -0.83 -5.80
N VAL A 45 -9.98 -1.38 -4.63
CA VAL A 45 -11.32 -1.29 -4.04
C VAL A 45 -11.19 -0.83 -2.59
N ILE A 46 -11.92 0.23 -2.22
CA ILE A 46 -11.96 0.79 -0.87
C ILE A 46 -13.30 0.46 -0.23
N VAL A 47 -13.26 -0.16 0.93
CA VAL A 47 -14.41 -0.60 1.71
C VAL A 47 -14.39 0.04 3.08
N ARG A 48 -15.57 0.45 3.56
CA ARG A 48 -15.78 0.92 4.93
C ARG A 48 -17.13 0.47 5.41
N ARG A 49 -17.19 -0.14 6.60
CA ARG A 49 -18.44 -0.66 7.20
C ARG A 49 -19.18 -1.58 6.21
N ASN A 50 -18.45 -2.52 5.59
CA ASN A 50 -18.95 -3.49 4.61
C ASN A 50 -19.59 -2.89 3.34
N ARG A 51 -19.32 -1.60 3.05
CA ARG A 51 -19.79 -0.94 1.82
C ARG A 51 -18.59 -0.51 0.99
N VAL A 52 -18.65 -0.79 -0.31
CA VAL A 52 -17.69 -0.24 -1.28
C VAL A 52 -17.92 1.26 -1.35
N LEU A 53 -16.88 2.04 -1.05
CA LEU A 53 -16.91 3.50 -1.14
C LEU A 53 -16.38 3.98 -2.48
N ARG A 54 -15.37 3.29 -3.02
CA ARG A 54 -14.69 3.65 -4.26
C ARG A 54 -14.03 2.42 -4.85
N GLU A 55 -14.04 2.36 -6.17
CA GLU A 55 -13.19 1.49 -6.96
C GLU A 55 -12.62 2.31 -8.12
N ALA A 56 -11.40 1.99 -8.52
CA ALA A 56 -10.78 2.59 -9.70
C ALA A 56 -9.75 1.64 -10.28
N SER A 57 -9.45 1.85 -11.56
CA SER A 57 -8.43 1.10 -12.29
C SER A 57 -7.84 1.95 -13.40
N GLY A 58 -6.63 1.62 -13.82
CA GLY A 58 -5.96 2.24 -14.96
C GLY A 58 -5.10 1.23 -15.71
N ALA A 59 -4.72 1.60 -16.94
CA ALA A 59 -3.88 0.77 -17.80
C ALA A 59 -2.61 1.51 -18.21
N CYS A 60 -1.55 0.75 -18.51
CA CYS A 60 -0.26 1.26 -18.95
C CYS A 60 0.35 0.29 -19.99
N LEU A 61 1.04 0.84 -20.99
CA LEU A 61 1.75 0.03 -21.99
C LEU A 61 3.16 -0.32 -21.52
N ARG A 62 3.50 -1.60 -21.70
CA ARG A 62 4.81 -2.19 -21.39
C ARG A 62 5.32 -1.96 -19.95
N PRO A 63 4.46 -1.99 -18.89
CA PRO A 63 4.98 -1.99 -17.54
C PRO A 63 5.48 -3.38 -17.13
N THR A 64 6.17 -3.42 -16.01
CA THR A 64 6.44 -4.63 -15.24
C THR A 64 5.29 -4.90 -14.26
N ASN A 65 5.14 -6.14 -13.79
CA ASN A 65 4.11 -6.47 -12.80
C ASN A 65 4.24 -5.62 -11.52
N ASN A 66 5.45 -5.53 -10.97
CA ASN A 66 5.73 -4.76 -9.76
C ASN A 66 5.34 -3.27 -9.91
N GLN A 67 5.53 -2.67 -11.09
CA GLN A 67 5.11 -1.29 -11.30
C GLN A 67 3.60 -1.11 -11.15
N MET A 68 2.81 -2.07 -11.65
CA MET A 68 1.34 -2.02 -11.53
C MET A 68 0.88 -2.27 -10.10
N GLU A 69 1.51 -3.21 -9.40
CA GLU A 69 1.24 -3.49 -7.99
C GLU A 69 1.52 -2.28 -7.11
N PHE A 70 2.64 -1.60 -7.36
CA PHE A 70 3.02 -0.40 -6.62
C PHE A 70 2.08 0.76 -6.96
N GLN A 71 1.70 0.88 -8.24
CA GLN A 71 0.74 1.91 -8.68
C GLN A 71 -0.62 1.72 -8.01
N ALA A 72 -1.13 0.49 -7.94
CA ALA A 72 -2.40 0.17 -7.28
C ALA A 72 -2.41 0.67 -5.82
N ALA A 73 -1.34 0.39 -5.08
CA ALA A 73 -1.18 0.87 -3.71
C ALA A 73 -1.04 2.40 -3.62
N ILE A 74 -0.29 3.04 -4.51
CA ILE A 74 -0.14 4.51 -4.56
C ILE A 74 -1.50 5.18 -4.77
N GLU A 75 -2.26 4.74 -5.78
CA GLU A 75 -3.55 5.32 -6.14
C GLU A 75 -4.56 5.14 -5.01
N ALA A 76 -4.63 3.94 -4.42
CA ALA A 76 -5.50 3.66 -3.30
C ALA A 76 -5.18 4.55 -2.08
N LEU A 77 -3.91 4.62 -1.68
CA LEU A 77 -3.47 5.43 -0.53
C LEU A 77 -3.66 6.93 -0.77
N SER A 78 -3.40 7.41 -1.99
CA SER A 78 -3.57 8.82 -2.38
C SER A 78 -5.02 9.26 -2.34
N SER A 79 -5.95 8.35 -2.63
CA SER A 79 -7.39 8.62 -2.62
C SER A 79 -8.02 8.72 -1.24
N LEU A 80 -7.31 8.29 -0.19
CA LEU A 80 -7.79 8.28 1.19
C LEU A 80 -7.32 9.51 1.98
N PRO A 81 -8.08 9.96 3.00
CA PRO A 81 -7.65 11.06 3.86
C PRO A 81 -6.30 10.80 4.52
N VAL A 82 -5.54 11.86 4.81
CA VAL A 82 -4.40 11.77 5.73
C VAL A 82 -4.90 11.40 7.13
N LYS A 83 -4.03 10.85 7.98
CA LYS A 83 -4.37 10.35 9.32
C LYS A 83 -5.53 9.33 9.29
N SER A 84 -5.46 8.35 8.39
CA SER A 84 -6.39 7.22 8.35
C SER A 84 -5.73 5.94 8.84
N ARG A 85 -6.54 5.00 9.32
CA ARG A 85 -6.14 3.60 9.56
C ARG A 85 -6.57 2.76 8.38
N ILE A 86 -5.66 1.97 7.84
CA ILE A 86 -5.87 1.24 6.59
C ILE A 86 -5.41 -0.20 6.80
N ASP A 87 -6.32 -1.15 6.58
CA ASP A 87 -5.95 -2.55 6.37
C ASP A 87 -5.87 -2.75 4.85
N LEU A 88 -4.64 -2.84 4.32
CA LEU A 88 -4.39 -2.96 2.88
C LEU A 88 -4.07 -4.42 2.54
N TYR A 89 -4.97 -5.04 1.79
CA TYR A 89 -4.91 -6.39 1.27
C TYR A 89 -4.33 -6.40 -0.15
N THR A 90 -3.32 -7.22 -0.36
CA THR A 90 -2.66 -7.42 -1.66
C THR A 90 -2.09 -8.84 -1.71
N ASP A 91 -2.08 -9.45 -2.88
CA ASP A 91 -1.36 -10.71 -3.12
C ASP A 91 0.11 -10.50 -3.53
N SER A 92 0.52 -9.26 -3.74
CA SER A 92 1.88 -8.86 -4.06
C SER A 92 2.81 -8.99 -2.85
N ARG A 93 3.43 -10.18 -2.71
CA ARG A 93 4.54 -10.37 -1.78
C ARG A 93 5.69 -9.41 -2.06
N VAL A 94 5.95 -9.13 -3.34
CA VAL A 94 7.06 -8.25 -3.76
C VAL A 94 6.86 -6.84 -3.22
N LEU A 95 5.65 -6.29 -3.27
CA LEU A 95 5.35 -4.98 -2.67
C LEU A 95 5.68 -4.97 -1.17
N ILE A 96 5.14 -5.93 -0.42
CA ILE A 96 5.33 -6.01 1.04
C ILE A 96 6.82 -6.17 1.40
N GLU A 97 7.53 -7.09 0.74
CA GLU A 97 8.95 -7.33 1.02
C GLU A 97 9.85 -6.16 0.58
N THR A 98 9.47 -5.45 -0.47
CA THR A 98 10.21 -4.24 -0.92
C THR A 98 10.04 -3.11 0.09
N LEU A 99 8.83 -2.89 0.60
CA LEU A 99 8.56 -1.85 1.59
C LEU A 99 9.29 -2.08 2.92
N LYS A 100 9.53 -3.33 3.32
CA LYS A 100 10.36 -3.64 4.50
C LYS A 100 11.80 -3.11 4.38
N LYS A 101 12.32 -2.94 3.15
CA LYS A 101 13.68 -2.45 2.88
C LYS A 101 13.77 -0.93 2.76
N VAL A 102 12.64 -0.24 2.59
CA VAL A 102 12.59 1.22 2.42
C VAL A 102 13.27 1.99 3.57
N PRO A 103 13.09 1.62 4.86
CA PRO A 103 13.79 2.31 5.94
C PRO A 103 15.32 2.28 5.81
N GLU A 104 15.89 1.13 5.43
CA GLU A 104 17.34 0.99 5.19
C GLU A 104 17.77 1.79 3.96
N TRP A 105 17.03 1.69 2.85
CA TRP A 105 17.37 2.44 1.64
C TRP A 105 17.33 3.95 1.83
N LYS A 106 16.47 4.46 2.72
CA LYS A 106 16.45 5.88 3.09
C LYS A 106 17.74 6.32 3.76
N THR A 107 18.33 5.51 4.64
CA THR A 107 19.61 5.85 5.29
C THR A 107 20.77 5.77 4.30
N LEU A 108 20.64 4.97 3.24
CA LEU A 108 21.60 4.84 2.14
C LEU A 108 21.35 5.80 0.98
N GLY A 109 20.56 6.86 1.16
CA GLY A 109 20.32 7.87 0.11
C GLY A 109 19.52 7.36 -1.09
N TRP A 110 18.64 6.38 -0.88
CA TRP A 110 17.85 5.68 -1.90
C TRP A 110 18.69 4.85 -2.88
N MET A 111 19.69 4.15 -2.36
CA MET A 111 20.48 3.14 -3.07
C MET A 111 20.45 1.80 -2.34
N LYS A 112 20.66 0.71 -3.07
CA LYS A 112 20.91 -0.60 -2.46
C LYS A 112 22.29 -0.62 -1.80
N SER A 113 22.54 -1.63 -0.97
CA SER A 113 23.90 -1.93 -0.52
C SER A 113 24.84 -2.07 -1.73
N ARG A 114 26.06 -1.55 -1.61
CA ARG A 114 27.07 -1.47 -2.70
C ARG A 114 26.73 -0.47 -3.83
N GLY A 115 25.83 0.50 -3.60
CA GLY A 115 25.61 1.63 -4.51
C GLY A 115 24.78 1.33 -5.76
N GLN A 116 24.10 0.18 -5.81
CA GLN A 116 23.26 -0.17 -6.95
C GLN A 116 21.92 0.59 -6.92
N ALA A 117 21.40 0.90 -8.12
CA ALA A 117 20.10 1.53 -8.26
C ALA A 117 18.95 0.64 -7.73
N ILE A 118 17.94 1.26 -7.13
CA ILE A 118 16.71 0.61 -6.69
C ILE A 118 15.69 0.68 -7.84
N PRO A 119 15.18 -0.46 -8.32
CA PRO A 119 14.08 -0.47 -9.28
C PRO A 119 12.85 0.28 -8.73
N GLN A 120 12.17 1.04 -9.58
CA GLN A 120 10.95 1.79 -9.19
C GLN A 120 11.14 2.74 -8.00
N VAL A 121 12.36 3.28 -7.80
CA VAL A 121 12.67 4.17 -6.68
C VAL A 121 11.72 5.37 -6.56
N SER A 122 11.22 5.89 -7.68
CA SER A 122 10.23 6.98 -7.69
C SER A 122 8.91 6.57 -7.03
N GLN A 123 8.36 5.40 -7.39
CA GLN A 123 7.14 4.87 -6.77
C GLN A 123 7.36 4.55 -5.29
N LEU A 124 8.54 4.05 -4.92
CA LEU A 124 8.87 3.76 -3.52
C LEU A 124 8.99 5.03 -2.67
N LYS A 125 9.56 6.11 -3.21
CA LYS A 125 9.58 7.43 -2.57
C LYS A 125 8.17 7.96 -2.33
N GLU A 126 7.29 7.79 -3.31
CA GLU A 126 5.90 8.22 -3.18
C GLU A 126 5.13 7.38 -2.16
N LEU A 127 5.29 6.04 -2.18
CA LEU A 127 4.74 5.17 -1.15
C LEU A 127 5.22 5.56 0.25
N ASP A 128 6.53 5.81 0.44
CA ASP A 128 7.07 6.27 1.72
C ASP A 128 6.41 7.56 2.21
N ARG A 129 6.22 8.54 1.33
CA ARG A 129 5.52 9.80 1.63
C ARG A 129 4.07 9.56 2.05
N LEU A 130 3.34 8.70 1.34
CA LEU A 130 1.94 8.37 1.63
C LEU A 130 1.78 7.60 2.94
N LEU A 131 2.73 6.72 3.24
CA LEU A 131 2.79 5.91 4.46
C LEU A 131 3.18 6.73 5.69
N ALA A 132 3.98 7.80 5.53
CA ALA A 132 4.38 8.65 6.65
C ALA A 132 3.21 9.33 7.37
N VAL A 133 2.09 9.54 6.66
CA VAL A 133 0.90 10.26 7.17
C VAL A 133 -0.31 9.36 7.41
N ARG A 134 -0.16 8.03 7.29
CA ARG A 134 -1.26 7.06 7.44
C ARG A 134 -0.79 5.84 8.23
N GLU A 135 -1.70 5.23 8.97
CA GLU A 135 -1.42 3.96 9.66
C GLU A 135 -1.86 2.80 8.78
N VAL A 136 -0.91 2.21 8.05
CA VAL A 136 -1.20 1.09 7.14
C VAL A 136 -0.76 -0.23 7.76
N GLN A 137 -1.68 -1.18 7.82
CA GLN A 137 -1.43 -2.58 8.11
C GLN A 137 -1.51 -3.38 6.82
N TRP A 138 -0.39 -3.98 6.41
CA TRP A 138 -0.33 -4.83 5.23
C TRP A 138 -0.86 -6.22 5.56
N LYS A 139 -1.77 -6.71 4.71
CA LYS A 139 -2.38 -8.04 4.80
C LYS A 139 -2.08 -8.76 3.49
N TRP A 140 -1.10 -9.67 3.53
CA TRP A 140 -0.88 -10.52 2.37
C TRP A 140 -2.03 -11.51 2.24
N VAL A 141 -2.58 -11.63 1.03
CA VAL A 141 -3.60 -12.63 0.71
C VAL A 141 -3.11 -13.53 -0.41
N LYS A 142 -3.63 -14.75 -0.47
CA LYS A 142 -3.35 -15.64 -1.59
C LYS A 142 -4.16 -15.16 -2.80
N ALA A 143 -3.51 -15.01 -3.95
CA ALA A 143 -4.17 -14.73 -5.22
C ALA A 143 -5.29 -15.76 -5.49
N HIS A 144 -6.41 -15.31 -6.05
CA HIS A 144 -7.54 -16.16 -6.47
C HIS A 144 -8.04 -17.12 -5.39
N SER A 145 -8.22 -16.62 -4.17
CA SER A 145 -8.60 -17.42 -2.99
C SER A 145 -10.04 -17.23 -2.51
N GLY A 146 -10.95 -16.68 -3.33
CA GLY A 146 -12.34 -16.43 -2.93
C GLY A 146 -12.54 -15.10 -2.19
N ILE A 147 -11.52 -14.26 -2.07
CA ILE A 147 -11.63 -12.97 -1.39
C ILE A 147 -12.30 -11.98 -2.34
N LYS A 148 -13.62 -11.82 -2.17
CA LYS A 148 -14.52 -10.99 -2.98
C LYS A 148 -13.89 -9.69 -3.53
N HIS A 149 -13.26 -8.89 -2.67
CA HIS A 149 -12.73 -7.59 -3.08
C HIS A 149 -11.35 -7.67 -3.74
N ASN A 150 -10.56 -8.72 -3.49
CA ASN A 150 -9.35 -9.00 -4.25
C ASN A 150 -9.72 -9.45 -5.67
N GLU A 151 -10.65 -10.39 -5.79
CA GLU A 151 -11.17 -10.85 -7.09
C GLU A 151 -11.83 -9.71 -7.88
N ARG A 152 -12.46 -8.76 -7.20
CA ARG A 152 -12.95 -7.53 -7.84
C ARG A 152 -11.80 -6.71 -8.43
N CYS A 153 -10.65 -6.61 -7.78
CA CYS A 153 -9.48 -5.93 -8.34
C CYS A 153 -8.95 -6.67 -9.58
N ASP A 154 -8.86 -8.01 -9.54
CA ASP A 154 -8.46 -8.82 -10.71
C ASP A 154 -9.37 -8.55 -11.92
N LEU A 155 -10.68 -8.49 -11.70
CA LEU A 155 -11.67 -8.18 -12.75
C LEU A 155 -11.50 -6.77 -13.31
N LEU A 156 -11.29 -5.78 -12.43
CA LEU A 156 -11.04 -4.38 -12.85
C LEU A 156 -9.75 -4.26 -13.67
N CYS A 157 -8.69 -4.98 -13.29
CA CYS A 157 -7.45 -5.08 -14.06
C CYS A 157 -7.71 -5.63 -15.48
N ILE A 158 -8.47 -6.72 -15.59
CA ILE A 158 -8.83 -7.30 -16.89
C ILE A 158 -9.61 -6.29 -17.74
N GLN A 159 -10.60 -5.61 -17.16
CA GLN A 159 -11.42 -4.61 -17.85
C GLN A 159 -10.56 -3.42 -18.34
N ALA A 160 -9.74 -2.84 -17.46
CA ALA A 160 -8.91 -1.69 -17.79
C ALA A 160 -7.95 -1.98 -18.95
N ARG A 161 -7.33 -3.17 -18.94
CA ARG A 161 -6.38 -3.58 -19.97
C ARG A 161 -7.02 -3.90 -21.32
N SER A 162 -8.25 -4.42 -21.32
CA SER A 162 -8.99 -4.76 -22.53
C SER A 162 -9.63 -3.54 -23.22
N GLY A 163 -9.89 -2.47 -22.47
CA GLY A 163 -10.45 -1.22 -23.00
C GLY A 163 -9.41 -0.21 -23.51
N SER A 164 -8.12 -0.55 -23.50
CA SER A 164 -6.99 0.34 -23.80
C SER A 164 -6.15 -0.05 -25.03
#